data_AF-I9UCK5-F1
#
_entry.id   AF-I9UCK5-F1
#
_cell.length_a   1.000
_cell.length_b   1.000
_cell.length_c   1.000
_cell.angle_alpha   90.00
_cell.angle_beta   90.00
_cell.angle_gamma   90.00
#
_symmetry.space_group_name_H-M   'P 1'
#
loop_
_entity.id
_entity.type
_entity.pdbx_description
1 polymer ?
#
loop_
_entity_poly.entity_id
_entity_poly.type
_entity_poly.pdbx_seq_one_letter_code
_entity_poly.pdbx_strand_id
1 'polypeptide(L)'
;MKTEREVQKQVIETFKAMGYAYLGDLTKSDNENINKESLKAWLIKNQKIEPERWHKIEQKIHNALKNDLYEANQKFYKLLIYGVRTKISQNENTQTHWLIDWKDVSQNEFSVAEEVSVKGPNMKRPDIVLYVNGIALGVLELKKSSVSVESGIRQNLDNQKKEFIRDFFKTIQLVMAGNESQGLRYGVIETKEKYYLSWKEEGVLKNLFETIECFLKKERFLEFIHDFLIFDKGQKKCARFHQYFAIKKTQEFIKRKEGGDYLAHARQR
;
A
#
# COMPACT_ATOMS: atom_id res chain seq x y z
N MET A 1 -6.28 20.77 -22.59
CA MET A 1 -6.55 19.57 -21.77
C MET A 1 -5.24 18.79 -21.71
N LYS A 2 -4.78 18.38 -20.52
CA LYS A 2 -3.51 17.65 -20.39
C LYS A 2 -3.61 16.26 -21.01
N THR A 3 -2.52 15.85 -21.65
CA THR A 3 -2.25 14.47 -22.07
C THR A 3 -2.05 13.57 -20.86
N GLU A 4 -2.18 12.25 -21.04
CA GLU A 4 -1.95 11.28 -19.96
C GLU A 4 -0.52 11.38 -19.39
N ARG A 5 0.46 11.59 -20.28
CA ARG A 5 1.87 11.80 -19.90
C ARG A 5 2.09 13.06 -19.06
N GLU A 6 1.38 14.14 -19.36
CA GLU A 6 1.43 15.37 -18.55
C GLU A 6 0.81 15.16 -17.17
N VAL A 7 -0.29 14.40 -17.07
CA VAL A 7 -0.90 14.01 -15.79
C VAL A 7 0.07 13.17 -14.98
N GLN A 8 0.67 12.14 -15.58
CA GLN A 8 1.65 11.25 -14.95
C GLN A 8 2.86 12.02 -14.41
N LYS A 9 3.44 12.91 -15.23
CA LYS A 9 4.55 13.77 -14.79
C LYS A 9 4.17 14.60 -13.56
N GLN A 10 2.98 15.20 -13.56
CA GLN A 10 2.54 15.99 -12.41
C GLN A 10 2.24 15.13 -11.17
N VAL A 11 1.73 13.91 -11.34
CA VAL A 11 1.59 12.94 -10.24
C VAL A 11 2.95 12.59 -9.64
N ILE A 12 3.97 12.35 -10.46
CA ILE A 12 5.35 12.09 -9.99
C ILE A 12 5.90 13.29 -9.21
N GLU A 13 5.74 14.52 -9.74
CA GLU A 13 6.18 15.72 -9.01
C GLU A 13 5.43 15.90 -7.68
N THR A 14 4.15 15.53 -7.62
CA THR A 14 3.35 15.52 -6.39
C THR A 14 3.94 14.56 -5.35
N PHE A 15 4.28 13.32 -5.75
CA PHE A 15 4.92 12.36 -4.86
C PHE A 15 6.31 12.81 -4.39
N LYS A 16 7.10 13.41 -5.29
CA LYS A 16 8.42 13.98 -4.94
C LYS A 16 8.27 15.10 -3.91
N ALA A 17 7.28 15.98 -4.05
CA ALA A 17 6.99 17.03 -3.09
C ALA A 17 6.59 16.47 -1.70
N MET A 18 5.93 15.30 -1.66
CA MET A 18 5.65 14.55 -0.43
C MET A 18 6.86 13.76 0.11
N GLY A 19 8.04 13.89 -0.52
CA GLY A 19 9.28 13.24 -0.09
C GLY A 19 9.41 11.77 -0.47
N TYR A 20 8.65 11.28 -1.46
CA TYR A 20 8.89 9.96 -2.04
C TYR A 20 10.12 10.02 -2.95
N ALA A 21 11.02 9.05 -2.82
CA ALA A 21 12.16 8.90 -3.73
C ALA A 21 11.65 8.46 -5.12
N TYR A 22 12.10 9.15 -6.17
CA TYR A 22 11.73 8.78 -7.54
C TYR A 22 12.71 7.73 -8.09
N LEU A 23 12.19 6.55 -8.45
CA LEU A 23 12.99 5.43 -8.97
C LEU A 23 13.21 5.48 -10.50
N GLY A 24 12.54 6.41 -11.19
CA GLY A 24 12.61 6.52 -12.65
C GLY A 24 11.49 5.79 -13.38
N ASP A 25 11.61 5.81 -14.71
CA ASP A 25 10.85 4.99 -15.65
C ASP A 25 11.44 3.57 -15.64
N LEU A 26 10.62 2.58 -15.26
CA LEU A 26 11.04 1.19 -15.13
C LEU A 26 10.62 0.32 -16.32
N THR A 27 10.37 0.92 -17.49
CA THR A 27 9.91 0.22 -18.70
C THR A 27 10.85 -0.90 -19.12
N LYS A 28 12.16 -0.67 -19.01
CA LYS A 28 13.22 -1.57 -19.49
C LYS A 28 13.72 -2.56 -18.43
N SER A 29 13.20 -2.47 -17.22
CA SER A 29 13.61 -3.30 -16.08
C SER A 29 12.73 -4.54 -15.97
N ASP A 30 13.28 -5.62 -15.41
CA ASP A 30 12.48 -6.77 -15.00
C ASP A 30 11.99 -6.54 -13.57
N ASN A 31 10.81 -5.93 -13.44
CA ASN A 31 10.33 -5.47 -12.15
C ASN A 31 9.57 -6.57 -11.41
N GLU A 32 9.97 -6.78 -10.16
CA GLU A 32 9.25 -7.62 -9.21
C GLU A 32 8.46 -6.77 -8.21
N ASN A 33 7.52 -7.41 -7.52
CA ASN A 33 6.74 -6.78 -6.46
C ASN A 33 7.54 -6.57 -5.17
N ILE A 34 8.72 -7.17 -5.04
CA ILE A 34 9.66 -6.95 -3.94
C ILE A 34 11.07 -6.78 -4.51
N ASN A 35 11.65 -5.60 -4.36
CA ASN A 35 13.09 -5.41 -4.50
C ASN A 35 13.78 -6.00 -3.26
N LYS A 36 14.29 -7.22 -3.41
CA LYS A 36 14.93 -7.98 -2.32
C LYS A 36 16.17 -7.29 -1.77
N GLU A 37 16.95 -6.63 -2.63
CA GLU A 37 18.16 -5.93 -2.23
C GLU A 37 17.83 -4.73 -1.34
N SER A 38 16.86 -3.91 -1.75
CA SER A 38 16.37 -2.78 -0.95
C SER A 38 15.77 -3.24 0.38
N LEU A 39 14.91 -4.27 0.37
CA LEU A 39 14.30 -4.77 1.60
C LEU A 39 15.33 -5.36 2.56
N LYS A 40 16.31 -6.12 2.04
CA LYS A 40 17.41 -6.66 2.85
C LYS A 40 18.27 -5.55 3.43
N ALA A 41 18.67 -4.57 2.63
CA ALA A 41 19.48 -3.44 3.07
C ALA A 41 18.76 -2.64 4.17
N TRP A 42 17.47 -2.38 3.99
CA TRP A 42 16.66 -1.68 4.98
C TRP A 42 16.56 -2.45 6.30
N LEU A 43 16.31 -3.76 6.26
CA LEU A 43 16.23 -4.59 7.47
C LEU A 43 17.58 -4.68 8.21
N ILE A 44 18.70 -4.79 7.50
CA ILE A 44 20.04 -4.80 8.11
C ILE A 44 20.30 -3.44 8.79
N LYS A 45 20.01 -2.34 8.11
CA LYS A 45 20.22 -0.99 8.63
C LYS A 45 19.35 -0.69 9.85
N ASN A 46 18.05 -0.96 9.79
CA ASN A 46 17.08 -0.49 10.79
C ASN A 46 16.79 -1.50 11.90
N GLN A 47 16.91 -2.80 11.61
CA GLN A 47 16.62 -3.87 12.58
C GLN A 47 17.85 -4.71 12.94
N LYS A 48 19.03 -4.35 12.39
CA LYS A 48 20.31 -5.00 12.71
C LYS A 48 20.24 -6.52 12.54
N ILE A 49 19.54 -6.99 11.51
CA ILE A 49 19.43 -8.43 11.25
C ILE A 49 20.75 -8.97 10.71
N GLU A 50 21.11 -10.17 11.14
CA GLU A 50 22.25 -10.90 10.60
C GLU A 50 21.97 -11.41 9.17
N PRO A 51 22.99 -11.52 8.29
CA PRO A 51 22.81 -12.01 6.91
C PRO A 51 22.11 -13.37 6.81
N GLU A 52 22.37 -14.30 7.72
CA GLU A 52 21.74 -15.62 7.75
C GLU A 52 20.23 -15.54 8.03
N ARG A 53 19.82 -14.54 8.83
CA ARG A 53 18.42 -14.32 9.19
C ARG A 53 17.60 -13.84 8.01
N TRP A 54 18.21 -13.05 7.11
CA TRP A 54 17.57 -12.62 5.86
C TRP A 54 17.02 -13.82 5.09
N HIS A 55 17.77 -14.91 4.94
CA HIS A 55 17.29 -16.09 4.20
C HIS A 55 16.03 -16.71 4.82
N LYS A 56 15.89 -16.69 6.15
CA LYS A 56 14.66 -17.15 6.81
C LYS A 56 13.49 -16.20 6.56
N ILE A 57 13.74 -14.88 6.59
CA ILE A 57 12.72 -13.86 6.28
C ILE A 57 12.26 -13.99 4.84
N GLU A 58 13.19 -14.04 3.89
CA GLU A 58 12.94 -14.21 2.47
C GLU A 58 12.14 -15.50 2.20
N GLN A 59 12.53 -16.62 2.83
CA GLN A 59 11.80 -17.89 2.68
C GLN A 59 10.36 -17.80 3.20
N LYS A 60 10.12 -17.10 4.32
CA LYS A 60 8.77 -16.88 4.86
C LYS A 60 7.92 -16.01 3.93
N ILE A 61 8.50 -14.94 3.38
CA ILE A 61 7.85 -14.09 2.37
C ILE A 61 7.51 -14.92 1.13
N HIS A 62 8.48 -15.65 0.58
CA HIS A 62 8.28 -16.51 -0.58
C HIS A 62 7.17 -17.53 -0.34
N ASN A 63 7.16 -18.21 0.81
CA ASN A 63 6.11 -19.16 1.16
C ASN A 63 4.72 -18.52 1.30
N ALA A 64 4.62 -17.28 1.80
CA ALA A 64 3.36 -16.55 1.84
C ALA A 64 2.82 -16.30 0.41
N LEU A 65 3.70 -15.98 -0.53
CA LEU A 65 3.37 -15.62 -1.91
C LEU A 65 3.13 -16.82 -2.86
N LYS A 66 3.33 -18.07 -2.41
CA LYS A 66 3.10 -19.27 -3.23
C LYS A 66 1.64 -19.50 -3.64
N ASN A 67 0.70 -19.02 -2.83
CA ASN A 67 -0.73 -19.27 -3.05
C ASN A 67 -1.29 -18.35 -4.14
N ASP A 68 -2.55 -18.56 -4.50
CA ASP A 68 -3.24 -17.67 -5.44
C ASP A 68 -3.49 -16.27 -4.81
N LEU A 69 -3.79 -15.27 -5.65
CA LEU A 69 -3.80 -13.84 -5.29
C LEU A 69 -4.39 -13.52 -3.91
N TYR A 70 -5.64 -13.95 -3.65
CA TYR A 70 -6.31 -13.64 -2.39
C TYR A 70 -5.55 -14.19 -1.17
N GLU A 71 -5.22 -15.48 -1.18
CA GLU A 71 -4.57 -16.15 -0.05
C GLU A 71 -3.13 -15.66 0.12
N ALA A 72 -2.41 -15.45 -0.98
CA ALA A 72 -1.07 -14.88 -0.95
C ALA A 72 -1.07 -13.47 -0.37
N ASN A 73 -2.00 -12.61 -0.81
CA ASN A 73 -2.13 -11.25 -0.30
C ASN A 73 -2.54 -11.23 1.18
N GLN A 74 -3.42 -12.14 1.62
CA GLN A 74 -3.77 -12.28 3.03
C GLN A 74 -2.59 -12.73 3.88
N LYS A 75 -1.85 -13.76 3.45
CA LYS A 75 -0.67 -14.27 4.17
C LYS A 75 0.42 -13.20 4.22
N PHE A 76 0.66 -12.50 3.12
CA PHE A 76 1.62 -11.41 3.07
C PHE A 76 1.20 -10.23 3.95
N TYR A 77 -0.07 -9.84 3.94
CA TYR A 77 -0.61 -8.82 4.85
C TYR A 77 -0.37 -9.17 6.32
N LYS A 78 -0.57 -10.44 6.70
CA LYS A 78 -0.23 -10.89 8.07
C LYS A 78 1.26 -10.72 8.40
N LEU A 79 2.17 -10.94 7.44
CA LEU A 79 3.60 -10.68 7.63
C LEU A 79 3.90 -9.18 7.79
N LEU A 80 3.17 -8.31 7.06
CA LEU A 80 3.28 -6.86 7.21
C LEU A 80 2.87 -6.43 8.63
N ILE A 81 1.69 -6.84 9.10
CA ILE A 81 1.12 -6.37 10.37
C ILE A 81 1.78 -7.02 11.59
N TYR A 82 1.95 -8.36 11.58
CA TYR A 82 2.42 -9.10 12.75
C TYR A 82 3.93 -9.37 12.75
N GLY A 83 4.62 -8.99 11.68
CA GLY A 83 6.03 -9.26 11.48
C GLY A 83 6.33 -10.71 11.10
N VAL A 84 7.56 -10.92 10.66
CA VAL A 84 8.10 -12.21 10.24
C VAL A 84 8.82 -12.86 11.41
N ARG A 85 8.24 -13.95 11.92
CA ARG A 85 8.82 -14.74 13.03
C ARG A 85 9.87 -15.72 12.50
N THR A 86 11.10 -15.59 12.98
CA THR A 86 12.26 -16.39 12.56
C THR A 86 13.02 -17.00 13.73
N LYS A 87 13.76 -18.07 13.44
CA LYS A 87 14.63 -18.80 14.37
C LYS A 87 15.76 -19.42 13.54
N ILE A 88 17.02 -19.15 13.89
CA ILE A 88 18.19 -19.66 13.14
C ILE A 88 18.54 -21.08 13.60
N SER A 89 18.56 -21.33 14.91
CA SER A 89 18.85 -22.64 15.50
C SER A 89 17.75 -23.09 16.47
N GLN A 90 17.66 -24.39 16.78
CA GLN A 90 16.64 -24.91 17.70
C GLN A 90 16.74 -24.36 19.13
N ASN A 91 17.92 -23.90 19.55
CA ASN A 91 18.17 -23.38 20.90
C ASN A 91 17.94 -21.87 21.01
N GLU A 92 17.66 -21.18 19.89
CA GLU A 92 17.43 -19.75 19.89
C GLU A 92 15.96 -19.40 20.25
N ASN A 93 15.74 -18.24 20.87
CA ASN A 93 14.42 -17.67 20.99
C ASN A 93 13.89 -17.21 19.61
N THR A 94 12.56 -17.22 19.45
CA THR A 94 11.95 -16.69 18.23
C THR A 94 12.10 -15.17 18.20
N GLN A 95 12.62 -14.63 17.10
CA GLN A 95 12.69 -13.18 16.86
C GLN A 95 11.62 -12.78 15.82
N THR A 96 11.08 -11.56 15.98
CA THR A 96 10.10 -10.99 15.05
C THR A 96 10.73 -9.80 14.34
N HIS A 97 10.62 -9.78 13.02
CA HIS A 97 11.13 -8.69 12.17
C HIS A 97 10.00 -8.08 11.39
N TRP A 98 9.84 -6.77 11.48
CA TRP A 98 8.77 -6.08 10.77
C TRP A 98 9.23 -5.65 9.39
N LEU A 99 8.42 -5.83 8.36
CA LEU A 99 8.78 -5.39 7.00
C LEU A 99 8.57 -3.88 6.81
N ILE A 100 7.82 -3.27 7.74
CA ILE A 100 7.48 -1.85 7.80
C ILE A 100 7.65 -1.41 9.25
N ASP A 101 8.27 -0.26 9.49
CA ASP A 101 8.26 0.37 10.80
C ASP A 101 6.92 1.10 10.99
N TRP A 102 5.98 0.45 11.68
CA TRP A 102 4.68 1.02 11.99
C TRP A 102 4.71 2.03 13.14
N LYS A 103 5.79 2.08 13.92
CA LYS A 103 5.92 2.97 15.09
C LYS A 103 6.44 4.33 14.68
N ASP A 104 7.46 4.33 13.82
CA ASP A 104 8.03 5.55 13.26
C ASP A 104 8.02 5.48 11.73
N VAL A 105 7.00 6.11 11.14
CA VAL A 105 6.80 6.17 9.69
C VAL A 105 8.05 6.73 8.99
N SER A 106 8.79 7.64 9.63
CA SER A 106 9.96 8.29 9.04
C SER A 106 11.16 7.35 8.84
N GLN A 107 11.19 6.20 9.52
CA GLN A 107 12.23 5.18 9.34
C GLN A 107 12.03 4.35 8.07
N ASN A 108 10.86 4.44 7.43
CA ASN A 108 10.60 3.72 6.19
C ASN A 108 11.09 4.50 4.96
N GLU A 109 11.54 3.75 3.96
CA GLU A 109 11.98 4.27 2.67
C GLU A 109 10.81 4.21 1.68
N PHE A 110 10.22 5.38 1.39
CA PHE A 110 9.11 5.52 0.45
C PHE A 110 9.61 5.92 -0.92
N SER A 111 9.16 5.20 -1.94
CA SER A 111 9.56 5.46 -3.32
C SER A 111 8.38 5.34 -4.29
N VAL A 112 8.49 6.03 -5.42
CA VAL A 112 7.55 5.98 -6.53
C VAL A 112 8.30 5.69 -7.83
N ALA A 113 7.73 4.84 -8.67
CA ALA A 113 8.22 4.55 -10.01
C ALA A 113 7.11 4.78 -11.05
N GLU A 114 7.50 5.11 -12.27
CA GLU A 114 6.58 5.20 -13.41
C GLU A 114 6.85 4.07 -14.42
N GLU A 115 5.83 3.73 -15.22
CA GLU A 115 5.94 2.82 -16.36
C GLU A 115 6.54 1.44 -15.99
N VAL A 116 6.03 0.81 -14.93
CA VAL A 116 6.64 -0.38 -14.33
C VAL A 116 6.32 -1.64 -15.15
N SER A 117 7.17 -2.00 -16.11
CA SER A 117 6.96 -3.23 -16.91
C SER A 117 7.13 -4.48 -16.03
N VAL A 118 6.12 -5.34 -15.99
CA VAL A 118 6.12 -6.58 -15.21
C VAL A 118 5.88 -7.77 -16.13
N LYS A 119 6.75 -8.78 -16.05
CA LYS A 119 6.59 -10.03 -16.79
C LYS A 119 5.53 -10.92 -16.12
N GLY A 120 4.72 -11.53 -16.97
CA GLY A 120 3.72 -12.55 -16.66
C GLY A 120 3.40 -13.30 -17.95
N PRO A 121 2.38 -14.18 -17.99
CA PRO A 121 1.99 -14.82 -19.24
C PRO A 121 1.70 -13.81 -20.34
N ASN A 122 1.09 -12.67 -19.99
CA ASN A 122 1.05 -11.47 -20.81
C ASN A 122 1.59 -10.28 -20.00
N MET A 123 2.66 -9.67 -20.52
CA MET A 123 3.31 -8.52 -19.92
C MET A 123 2.33 -7.34 -19.79
N LYS A 124 2.41 -6.64 -18.66
CA LYS A 124 1.64 -5.43 -18.37
C LYS A 124 2.56 -4.38 -17.76
N ARG A 125 2.07 -3.15 -17.75
CA ARG A 125 2.82 -1.99 -17.27
C ARG A 125 1.88 -1.07 -16.48
N PRO A 126 1.85 -1.18 -15.15
CA PRO A 126 1.21 -0.18 -14.33
C PRO A 126 1.88 1.19 -14.49
N ASP A 127 1.06 2.25 -14.61
CA ASP A 127 1.54 3.61 -14.86
C ASP A 127 2.37 4.15 -13.69
N ILE A 128 1.93 3.90 -12.45
CA ILE A 128 2.58 4.33 -11.21
C ILE A 128 2.55 3.21 -10.16
N VAL A 129 3.68 2.95 -9.52
CA VAL A 129 3.78 2.00 -8.40
C VAL A 129 4.44 2.66 -7.18
N LEU A 130 3.85 2.43 -6.01
CA LEU A 130 4.33 2.91 -4.72
C LEU A 130 5.05 1.78 -3.98
N TYR A 131 6.28 2.05 -3.58
CA TYR A 131 7.13 1.14 -2.83
C TYR A 131 7.38 1.66 -1.42
N VAL A 132 7.41 0.75 -0.45
CA VAL A 132 7.90 1.02 0.91
C VAL A 132 8.91 -0.05 1.29
N ASN A 133 10.12 0.36 1.64
CA ASN A 133 11.26 -0.52 1.95
C ASN A 133 11.54 -1.54 0.83
N GLY A 134 11.30 -1.16 -0.43
CA GLY A 134 11.44 -2.04 -1.60
C GLY A 134 10.22 -2.94 -1.90
N ILE A 135 9.14 -2.86 -1.11
CA ILE A 135 7.92 -3.66 -1.32
C ILE A 135 6.89 -2.83 -2.08
N ALA A 136 6.39 -3.31 -3.22
CA ALA A 136 5.27 -2.70 -3.91
C ALA A 136 3.99 -2.85 -3.07
N LEU A 137 3.40 -1.73 -2.66
CA LEU A 137 2.19 -1.70 -1.82
C LEU A 137 1.02 -0.96 -2.47
N GLY A 138 1.26 -0.16 -3.51
CA GLY A 138 0.21 0.58 -4.22
C GLY A 138 0.41 0.59 -5.72
N VAL A 139 -0.68 0.46 -6.48
CA VAL A 139 -0.71 0.68 -7.94
C VAL A 139 -1.70 1.79 -8.24
N LEU A 140 -1.32 2.71 -9.13
CA LEU A 140 -2.17 3.79 -9.63
C LEU A 140 -2.14 3.82 -11.16
N GLU A 141 -3.30 3.55 -11.76
CA GLU A 141 -3.53 3.68 -13.21
C GLU A 141 -4.06 5.09 -13.53
N LEU A 142 -3.46 5.77 -14.49
CA LEU A 142 -3.82 7.13 -14.88
C LEU A 142 -4.55 7.15 -16.21
N LYS A 143 -5.42 8.15 -16.35
CA LYS A 143 -6.09 8.45 -17.62
C LYS A 143 -6.08 9.93 -17.90
N LYS A 144 -6.04 10.31 -19.18
CA LYS A 144 -6.31 11.69 -19.60
C LYS A 144 -7.71 12.13 -19.16
N SER A 145 -7.89 13.44 -18.94
CA SER A 145 -9.15 14.02 -18.41
C SER A 145 -10.42 13.70 -19.21
N SER A 146 -10.30 13.41 -20.51
CA SER A 146 -11.42 13.04 -21.39
C SER A 146 -11.78 11.55 -21.35
N VAL A 147 -11.00 10.71 -20.69
CA VAL A 147 -11.24 9.27 -20.56
C VAL A 147 -11.72 8.97 -19.16
N SER A 148 -12.76 8.16 -19.05
CA SER A 148 -13.35 7.85 -17.76
C SER A 148 -12.39 7.01 -16.89
N VAL A 149 -12.36 7.30 -15.58
CA VAL A 149 -11.51 6.61 -14.61
C VAL A 149 -11.81 5.12 -14.52
N GLU A 150 -13.06 4.73 -14.85
CA GLU A 150 -13.50 3.33 -14.93
C GLU A 150 -12.67 2.52 -15.95
N SER A 151 -12.12 3.16 -16.99
CA SER A 151 -11.17 2.50 -17.90
C SER A 151 -9.89 2.03 -17.18
N GLY A 152 -9.31 2.88 -16.33
CA GLY A 152 -8.16 2.50 -15.48
C GLY A 152 -8.52 1.46 -14.43
N ILE A 153 -9.75 1.48 -13.92
CA ILE A 153 -10.25 0.45 -12.99
C ILE A 153 -10.31 -0.92 -13.69
N ARG A 154 -10.80 -0.98 -14.94
CA ARG A 154 -10.82 -2.23 -15.73
C ARG A 154 -9.42 -2.73 -16.03
N GLN A 155 -8.49 -1.83 -16.37
CA GLN A 155 -7.08 -2.17 -16.56
C GLN A 155 -6.47 -2.81 -15.31
N ASN A 156 -6.73 -2.25 -14.13
CA ASN A 156 -6.33 -2.86 -12.85
C ASN A 156 -6.93 -4.25 -12.61
N LEU A 157 -8.19 -4.45 -12.96
CA LEU A 157 -8.87 -5.75 -12.85
C LEU A 157 -8.29 -6.78 -13.82
N ASP A 158 -8.00 -6.38 -15.05
CA ASP A 158 -7.34 -7.23 -16.04
C ASP A 158 -5.94 -7.62 -15.57
N ASN A 159 -5.13 -6.67 -15.09
CA ASN A 159 -3.77 -6.93 -14.60
C ASN A 159 -3.71 -8.01 -13.50
N GLN A 160 -4.80 -8.22 -12.75
CA GLN A 160 -4.93 -9.21 -11.68
C GLN A 160 -5.35 -10.62 -12.16
N LYS A 161 -5.69 -10.81 -13.44
CA LYS A 161 -6.07 -12.13 -13.96
C LYS A 161 -4.83 -13.00 -14.22
N LYS A 162 -5.02 -14.32 -14.21
CA LYS A 162 -3.93 -15.31 -14.27
C LYS A 162 -3.12 -15.22 -15.57
N GLU A 163 -3.75 -14.78 -16.64
CA GLU A 163 -3.12 -14.56 -17.94
C GLU A 163 -2.28 -13.27 -17.99
N PHE A 164 -2.28 -12.42 -16.96
CA PHE A 164 -1.51 -11.17 -16.91
C PHE A 164 -0.50 -11.19 -15.74
N ILE A 165 -0.42 -10.13 -14.94
CA ILE A 165 0.62 -9.93 -13.92
C ILE A 165 0.09 -10.18 -12.50
N ARG A 166 -0.82 -11.15 -12.33
CA ARG A 166 -1.48 -11.47 -11.05
C ARG A 166 -0.52 -11.62 -9.88
N ASP A 167 0.65 -12.20 -10.11
CA ASP A 167 1.66 -12.42 -9.07
C ASP A 167 2.21 -11.11 -8.50
N PHE A 168 2.28 -10.06 -9.31
CA PHE A 168 2.68 -8.72 -8.85
C PHE A 168 1.71 -8.17 -7.80
N PHE A 169 0.41 -8.42 -7.98
CA PHE A 169 -0.65 -7.95 -7.08
C PHE A 169 -0.69 -8.69 -5.73
N LYS A 170 0.11 -9.74 -5.54
CA LYS A 170 0.16 -10.48 -4.26
C LYS A 170 0.66 -9.64 -3.08
N THR A 171 1.46 -8.59 -3.30
CA THR A 171 1.90 -7.68 -2.24
C THR A 171 1.10 -6.37 -2.18
N ILE A 172 0.32 -6.06 -3.21
CA ILE A 172 -0.38 -4.79 -3.35
C ILE A 172 -1.48 -4.65 -2.30
N GLN A 173 -1.47 -3.53 -1.57
CA GLN A 173 -2.42 -3.23 -0.51
C GLN A 173 -3.53 -2.29 -0.99
N LEU A 174 -3.21 -1.37 -1.90
CA LEU A 174 -4.16 -0.44 -2.53
C LEU A 174 -4.06 -0.49 -4.05
N VAL A 175 -5.22 -0.54 -4.71
CA VAL A 175 -5.35 -0.50 -6.17
C VAL A 175 -6.15 0.75 -6.53
N MET A 176 -5.59 1.60 -7.38
CA MET A 176 -6.13 2.93 -7.62
C MET A 176 -6.19 3.25 -9.12
N ALA A 177 -7.13 4.11 -9.48
CA ALA A 177 -7.22 4.70 -10.81
C ALA A 177 -7.58 6.18 -10.69
N GLY A 178 -7.04 7.04 -11.55
CA GLY A 178 -7.29 8.48 -11.46
C GLY A 178 -7.20 9.24 -12.77
N ASN A 179 -7.93 10.34 -12.85
CA ASN A 179 -7.76 11.38 -13.86
C ASN A 179 -8.04 12.75 -13.20
N GLU A 180 -7.67 13.86 -13.84
CA GLU A 180 -7.86 15.18 -13.21
C GLU A 180 -9.33 15.56 -13.01
N SER A 181 -10.23 15.09 -13.88
CA SER A 181 -11.64 15.50 -13.90
C SER A 181 -12.53 14.78 -12.87
N GLN A 182 -12.27 13.50 -12.61
CA GLN A 182 -13.03 12.66 -11.67
C GLN A 182 -12.27 12.37 -10.37
N GLY A 183 -11.00 12.78 -10.30
CA GLY A 183 -10.12 12.57 -9.15
C GLY A 183 -9.65 11.12 -9.02
N LEU A 184 -9.32 10.73 -7.79
CA LEU A 184 -8.82 9.40 -7.46
C LEU A 184 -9.96 8.45 -7.06
N ARG A 185 -9.93 7.24 -7.61
CA ARG A 185 -10.70 6.08 -7.16
C ARG A 185 -9.76 5.05 -6.56
N TYR A 186 -10.18 4.43 -5.47
CA TYR A 186 -9.38 3.43 -4.76
C TYR A 186 -10.21 2.19 -4.42
N GLY A 187 -9.51 1.06 -4.34
CA GLY A 187 -10.00 -0.22 -3.89
C GLY A 187 -8.84 -1.09 -3.44
N VAL A 188 -9.12 -2.38 -3.32
CA VAL A 188 -8.14 -3.41 -3.00
C VAL A 188 -8.19 -4.51 -4.06
N ILE A 189 -7.33 -5.51 -3.96
CA ILE A 189 -7.33 -6.66 -4.88
C ILE A 189 -8.75 -7.24 -5.06
N GLU A 190 -9.08 -7.60 -6.30
CA GLU A 190 -10.36 -8.21 -6.71
C GLU A 190 -11.62 -7.35 -6.42
N THR A 191 -11.47 -6.08 -6.05
CA THR A 191 -12.60 -5.14 -5.93
C THR A 191 -13.25 -4.92 -7.30
N LYS A 192 -14.53 -5.26 -7.45
CA LYS A 192 -15.26 -5.04 -8.71
C LYS A 192 -15.41 -3.55 -9.01
N GLU A 193 -15.46 -3.18 -10.29
CA GLU A 193 -15.51 -1.79 -10.78
C GLU A 193 -16.49 -0.90 -10.01
N LYS A 194 -17.75 -1.35 -9.87
CA LYS A 194 -18.80 -0.60 -9.16
C LYS A 194 -18.57 -0.35 -7.66
N TYR A 195 -17.58 -1.00 -7.06
CA TYR A 195 -17.26 -0.90 -5.63
C TYR A 195 -15.98 -0.11 -5.35
N TYR A 196 -15.34 0.45 -6.37
CA TYR A 196 -14.29 1.43 -6.15
C TYR A 196 -14.86 2.67 -5.45
N LEU A 197 -14.08 3.18 -4.50
CA LEU A 197 -14.45 4.28 -3.63
C LEU A 197 -13.78 5.56 -4.10
N SER A 198 -14.37 6.72 -3.77
CA SER A 198 -13.70 8.01 -3.87
C SER A 198 -13.21 8.43 -2.50
N TRP A 199 -12.00 9.01 -2.45
CA TRP A 199 -11.58 9.76 -1.28
C TRP A 199 -12.25 11.14 -1.31
N LYS A 200 -12.82 11.55 -0.17
CA LYS A 200 -13.45 12.86 0.00
C LYS A 200 -13.08 13.37 1.38
N GLU A 201 -12.48 14.55 1.41
CA GLU A 201 -12.02 15.21 2.63
C GLU A 201 -12.42 16.68 2.55
N GLU A 202 -12.83 17.23 3.68
CA GLU A 202 -13.25 18.63 3.77
C GLU A 202 -12.05 19.54 3.52
N GLY A 203 -12.22 20.57 2.69
CA GLY A 203 -11.13 21.47 2.30
C GLY A 203 -10.21 20.95 1.18
N VAL A 204 -10.42 19.72 0.68
CA VAL A 204 -9.65 19.14 -0.44
C VAL A 204 -10.47 19.26 -1.73
N LEU A 205 -9.93 19.91 -2.76
CA LEU A 205 -10.59 19.96 -4.06
C LEU A 205 -10.63 18.55 -4.64
N LYS A 206 -11.72 18.23 -5.36
CA LYS A 206 -11.95 16.89 -5.94
C LYS A 206 -11.08 16.61 -7.18
N ASN A 207 -9.91 17.24 -7.28
CA ASN A 207 -8.93 16.96 -8.32
C ASN A 207 -7.97 15.86 -7.87
N LEU A 208 -7.30 15.23 -8.84
CA LEU A 208 -6.41 14.10 -8.62
C LEU A 208 -5.24 14.41 -7.69
N PHE A 209 -4.57 15.55 -7.90
CA PHE A 209 -3.31 15.86 -7.23
C PHE A 209 -3.50 16.13 -5.75
N GLU A 210 -4.47 16.98 -5.38
CA GLU A 210 -4.77 17.24 -3.97
C GLU A 210 -5.27 15.99 -3.24
N THR A 211 -6.01 15.13 -3.95
CA THR A 211 -6.44 13.84 -3.39
C THR A 211 -5.23 12.94 -3.12
N ILE A 212 -4.24 12.91 -4.01
CA ILE A 212 -2.99 12.18 -3.81
C ILE A 212 -2.20 12.78 -2.63
N GLU A 213 -2.05 14.10 -2.57
CA GLU A 213 -1.36 14.80 -1.49
C GLU A 213 -1.94 14.50 -0.12
N CYS A 214 -3.28 14.41 -0.05
CA CYS A 214 -3.97 14.14 1.20
C CYS A 214 -3.96 12.64 1.52
N PHE A 215 -4.39 11.78 0.61
CA PHE A 215 -4.64 10.36 0.89
C PHE A 215 -3.35 9.54 0.92
N LEU A 216 -2.38 9.86 0.06
CA LEU A 216 -1.15 9.11 -0.14
C LEU A 216 0.06 9.79 0.50
N LYS A 217 -0.15 10.72 1.44
CA LYS A 217 0.90 11.15 2.35
C LYS A 217 1.39 9.94 3.16
N LYS A 218 2.70 9.85 3.41
CA LYS A 218 3.39 8.69 4.01
C LYS A 218 2.68 8.13 5.25
N GLU A 219 2.32 8.99 6.20
CA GLU A 219 1.66 8.58 7.44
C GLU A 219 0.27 8.02 7.16
N ARG A 220 -0.50 8.70 6.31
CA ARG A 220 -1.86 8.27 5.97
C ARG A 220 -1.88 7.00 5.14
N PHE A 221 -0.94 6.84 4.21
CA PHE A 221 -0.81 5.64 3.39
C PHE A 221 -0.56 4.40 4.25
N LEU A 222 0.40 4.48 5.18
CA LEU A 222 0.69 3.36 6.09
C LEU A 222 -0.43 3.14 7.11
N GLU A 223 -0.98 4.20 7.71
CA GLU A 223 -2.12 4.09 8.62
C GLU A 223 -3.32 3.41 7.93
N PHE A 224 -3.63 3.80 6.69
CA PHE A 224 -4.71 3.19 5.94
C PHE A 224 -4.49 1.70 5.69
N ILE A 225 -3.27 1.29 5.35
CA ILE A 225 -2.92 -0.12 5.17
C ILE A 225 -3.05 -0.90 6.49
N HIS A 226 -2.58 -0.32 7.60
CA HIS A 226 -2.53 -1.00 8.89
C HIS A 226 -3.93 -1.13 9.52
N ASP A 227 -4.69 -0.04 9.59
CA ASP A 227 -5.90 0.03 10.42
C ASP A 227 -7.21 -0.09 9.62
N PHE A 228 -7.16 0.13 8.31
CA PHE A 228 -8.38 0.30 7.49
C PHE A 228 -8.55 -0.76 6.39
N LEU A 229 -7.76 -1.84 6.45
CA LEU A 229 -7.91 -3.02 5.59
C LEU A 229 -8.36 -4.23 6.41
N ILE A 230 -9.26 -5.03 5.85
CA ILE A 230 -9.73 -6.27 6.48
C ILE A 230 -9.94 -7.37 5.44
N PHE A 231 -9.72 -8.62 5.86
CA PHE A 231 -10.07 -9.81 5.10
C PHE A 231 -11.28 -10.49 5.73
N ASP A 232 -12.34 -10.67 4.94
CA ASP A 232 -13.60 -11.24 5.40
C ASP A 232 -14.21 -12.11 4.29
N LYS A 233 -14.52 -13.37 4.62
CA LYS A 233 -15.20 -14.36 3.75
C LYS A 233 -14.67 -14.39 2.31
N GLY A 234 -13.36 -14.56 2.13
CA GLY A 234 -12.75 -14.67 0.81
C GLY A 234 -12.62 -13.35 0.04
N GLN A 235 -12.86 -12.21 0.69
CA GLN A 235 -12.68 -10.88 0.08
C GLN A 235 -11.80 -10.01 0.95
N LYS A 236 -10.98 -9.17 0.31
CA LYS A 236 -10.31 -8.06 0.96
C LYS A 236 -11.21 -6.85 0.86
N LYS A 237 -11.28 -6.05 1.92
CA LYS A 237 -12.11 -4.85 2.01
C LYS A 237 -11.27 -3.71 2.57
N CYS A 238 -11.60 -2.49 2.17
CA CYS A 238 -11.01 -1.27 2.71
C CYS A 238 -12.12 -0.36 3.25
N ALA A 239 -11.75 0.51 4.20
CA ALA A 239 -12.67 1.49 4.74
C ALA A 239 -13.05 2.56 3.71
N ARG A 240 -14.28 3.05 3.83
CA ARG A 240 -14.74 4.26 3.14
C ARG A 240 -14.20 5.50 3.86
N PHE A 241 -14.01 6.61 3.13
CA PHE A 241 -13.49 7.86 3.72
C PHE A 241 -14.22 8.29 5.01
N HIS A 242 -15.56 8.17 5.09
CA HIS A 242 -16.31 8.53 6.30
C HIS A 242 -16.04 7.60 7.48
N GLN A 243 -15.80 6.30 7.23
CA GLN A 243 -15.41 5.35 8.27
C GLN A 243 -14.03 5.71 8.80
N TYR A 244 -13.12 6.10 7.91
CA TYR A 244 -11.80 6.61 8.29
C TYR A 244 -11.91 7.82 9.23
N PHE A 245 -12.59 8.89 8.81
CA PHE A 245 -12.70 10.11 9.62
C PHE A 245 -13.50 9.90 10.91
N ALA A 246 -14.51 9.02 10.93
CA ALA A 246 -15.22 8.67 12.16
C ALA A 246 -14.29 8.01 13.19
N ILE A 247 -13.42 7.10 12.76
CA ILE A 247 -12.44 6.46 13.63
C ILE A 247 -11.39 7.47 14.10
N LYS A 248 -10.89 8.36 13.23
CA LYS A 248 -9.93 9.41 13.63
C LYS A 248 -10.51 10.34 14.71
N LYS A 249 -11.74 10.83 14.53
CA LYS A 249 -12.42 11.66 15.53
C LYS A 249 -12.60 10.91 16.86
N THR A 250 -12.91 9.62 16.80
CA THR A 250 -13.05 8.77 18.00
C THR A 250 -11.70 8.60 18.72
N GLN A 251 -10.62 8.32 18.00
CA GLN A 251 -9.27 8.20 18.57
C GLN A 251 -8.83 9.51 19.26
N GLU A 252 -9.07 10.66 18.63
CA GLU A 252 -8.77 11.97 19.23
C GLU A 252 -9.60 12.23 20.49
N PHE A 253 -10.87 11.83 20.49
CA PHE A 253 -11.74 11.98 21.66
C PHE A 253 -11.26 11.13 22.84
N ILE A 254 -10.86 9.88 22.59
CA ILE A 254 -10.30 9.00 23.64
C ILE A 254 -9.00 9.60 24.19
N LYS A 255 -8.06 10.01 23.33
CA LYS A 255 -6.80 10.65 23.77
C LYS A 255 -7.03 11.91 24.62
N ARG A 256 -8.06 12.70 24.29
CA ARG A 256 -8.46 13.88 25.06
C ARG A 256 -9.08 13.52 26.41
N LYS A 257 -9.80 12.40 26.50
CA LYS A 257 -10.45 11.93 27.73
C LYS A 257 -9.54 11.11 28.65
N GLU A 258 -8.46 10.53 28.15
CA GLU A 258 -7.43 9.87 28.99
C GLU A 258 -6.55 10.89 29.77
N GLY A 259 -6.82 12.20 29.65
CA GLY A 259 -6.29 13.25 30.53
C GLY A 259 -7.30 13.78 31.56
N GLY A 260 -8.47 13.16 31.72
CA GLY A 260 -9.50 13.57 32.69
C GLY A 260 -10.07 12.37 33.44
N ASP A 261 -9.91 12.39 34.76
CA ASP A 261 -10.38 11.42 35.76
C ASP A 261 -11.53 10.51 35.32
N TYR A 262 -11.21 9.23 35.10
CA TYR A 262 -12.15 8.13 35.25
C TYR A 262 -11.72 7.24 36.42
N LEU A 263 -11.69 7.83 37.62
CA LEU A 263 -11.63 7.13 38.90
C LEU A 263 -12.45 7.87 39.98
N ALA A 264 -13.70 8.22 39.70
CA ALA A 264 -14.67 8.53 40.76
C ALA A 264 -16.10 8.27 40.28
N HIS A 265 -16.92 7.68 41.14
CA HIS A 265 -18.36 7.40 40.97
C HIS A 265 -18.75 6.12 40.23
N ALA A 266 -18.35 4.98 40.77
CA ALA A 266 -19.23 3.82 40.84
C ALA A 266 -19.02 3.01 42.13
N ARG A 267 -19.08 3.68 43.29
CA ARG A 267 -19.36 3.05 44.59
C ARG A 267 -20.09 4.06 45.48
N GLN A 268 -21.41 4.11 45.32
CA GLN A 268 -22.37 4.40 46.38
C GLN A 268 -23.77 4.25 45.77
N ARG A 269 -24.33 3.04 45.90
CA ARG A 269 -25.70 2.73 46.28
C ARG A 269 -25.85 1.21 46.34
#